data_AF-A0A0F9CQI1-F1
#
_entry.id   AF-A0A0F9CQI1-F1
#
_cell.length_a   1.000
_cell.length_b   1.000
_cell.length_c   1.000
_cell.angle_alpha   90.00
_cell.angle_beta   90.00
_cell.angle_gamma   90.00
#
_symmetry.space_group_name_H-M   'P 1'
#
loop_
_entity.id
_entity.type
_entity.pdbx_description
1 polymer ?
#
loop_
_entity_poly.entity_id
_entity_poly.type
_entity_poly.pdbx_seq_one_letter_code
_entity_poly.pdbx_strand_id
1 'polypeptide(L)'
;MKRMAEVGLMSSDPAEAKALELFDPYQLRAEGLDAALPLPRFGRALFHLNQRRGFRSNCKADRGDNESGKIKDATKRLDEEMAIKNARTYGEFLHMRRAKAPNLKEVPTVRTRLSVARRDHAEKEEAGCDFYPDRRHLSEEFDRLWA
;
A
#
# COMPACT_ATOMS: atom_id res chain seq x y z
N MET A 1 13.04 -13.28 3.36
CA MET A 1 13.58 -13.59 4.70
C MET A 1 15.07 -13.88 4.65
N LYS A 2 15.54 -15.02 4.09
CA LYS A 2 16.96 -15.40 4.11
C LYS A 2 17.95 -14.29 3.69
N ARG A 3 17.75 -13.69 2.52
CA ARG A 3 18.59 -12.56 2.04
C ARG A 3 18.53 -11.32 2.93
N MET A 4 17.39 -11.05 3.58
CA MET A 4 17.26 -9.90 4.49
C MET A 4 17.99 -10.16 5.81
N ALA A 5 18.01 -11.40 6.27
CA ALA A 5 18.79 -11.80 7.43
C ALA A 5 20.30 -11.74 7.17
N GLU A 6 20.74 -12.19 5.98
CA GLU A 6 22.14 -12.12 5.56
C GLU A 6 22.71 -10.69 5.55
N VAL A 7 21.87 -9.68 5.28
CA VAL A 7 22.28 -8.27 5.22
C VAL A 7 21.87 -7.46 6.46
N GLY A 8 21.38 -8.12 7.52
CA GLY A 8 21.02 -7.48 8.80
C GLY A 8 19.69 -6.71 8.80
N LEU A 9 18.93 -6.69 7.69
CA LEU A 9 17.60 -6.07 7.63
C LEU A 9 16.58 -6.82 8.50
N MET A 10 16.81 -8.10 8.79
CA MET A 10 15.98 -8.88 9.70
C MET A 10 16.87 -9.72 10.62
N SER A 11 16.40 -10.01 11.82
CA SER A 11 17.13 -10.92 12.71
C SER A 11 17.16 -12.34 12.13
N SER A 12 18.30 -13.01 12.28
CA SER A 12 18.42 -14.45 12.03
C SER A 12 17.80 -15.29 13.14
N ASP A 13 17.55 -14.70 14.33
CA ASP A 13 16.79 -15.34 15.40
C ASP A 13 15.29 -15.34 15.05
N PRO A 14 14.65 -16.52 14.92
CA PRO A 14 13.22 -16.62 14.66
C PRO A 14 12.33 -15.92 15.69
N ALA A 15 12.73 -15.87 16.97
CA ALA A 15 11.96 -15.24 18.02
C ALA A 15 11.94 -13.71 17.86
N GLU A 16 13.09 -13.11 17.60
CA GLU A 16 13.21 -11.68 17.33
C GLU A 16 12.52 -11.30 16.02
N ALA A 17 12.68 -12.10 14.97
CA ALA A 17 11.99 -11.89 13.69
C ALA A 17 10.46 -11.93 13.85
N LYS A 18 9.94 -12.83 14.70
CA LYS A 18 8.51 -12.93 15.00
C LYS A 18 8.00 -11.74 15.82
N ALA A 19 8.81 -11.21 16.74
CA ALA A 19 8.43 -10.02 17.50
C ALA A 19 8.19 -8.79 16.60
N LEU A 20 8.82 -8.74 15.42
CA LEU A 20 8.59 -7.68 14.43
C LEU A 20 7.16 -7.67 13.86
N GLU A 21 6.40 -8.75 13.98
CA GLU A 21 5.01 -8.81 13.52
C GLU A 21 4.08 -7.91 14.30
N LEU A 22 4.45 -7.57 15.55
CA LEU A 22 3.69 -6.66 16.42
C LEU A 22 3.74 -5.21 15.95
N PHE A 23 4.75 -4.84 15.16
CA PHE A 23 4.84 -3.48 14.61
C PHE A 23 3.97 -3.36 13.35
N ASP A 24 3.15 -2.31 13.34
CA ASP A 24 2.31 -1.98 12.20
C ASP A 24 3.19 -1.55 11.01
N PRO A 25 3.23 -2.32 9.92
CA PRO A 25 4.10 -2.01 8.80
C PRO A 25 3.70 -0.71 8.07
N TYR A 26 2.44 -0.27 8.16
CA TYR A 26 2.02 0.99 7.55
C TYR A 26 2.49 2.20 8.36
N GLN A 27 2.44 2.10 9.69
CA GLN A 27 3.02 3.10 10.56
C GLN A 27 4.52 3.22 10.33
N LEU A 28 5.25 2.10 10.30
CA LEU A 28 6.68 2.12 10.01
C LEU A 28 6.99 2.75 8.64
N ARG A 29 6.21 2.43 7.61
CA ARG A 29 6.36 3.04 6.27
C ARG A 29 6.08 4.54 6.26
N ALA A 30 5.26 5.06 7.17
CA ALA A 30 5.02 6.50 7.32
C ALA A 30 6.17 7.15 8.10
N GLU A 31 6.51 6.63 9.28
CA GLU A 31 7.58 7.14 10.14
C GLU A 31 8.95 7.16 9.45
N GLY A 32 9.23 6.15 8.61
CA GLY A 32 10.45 6.06 7.82
C GLY A 32 10.65 7.18 6.80
N LEU A 33 9.62 7.97 6.51
CA LEU A 33 9.71 9.16 5.66
C LEU A 33 10.19 10.40 6.43
N ASP A 34 10.11 10.37 7.76
CA ASP A 34 10.44 11.49 8.63
C ASP A 34 11.76 11.27 9.37
N ALA A 35 12.10 10.02 9.69
CA ALA A 35 13.33 9.66 10.37
C ALA A 35 13.81 8.25 10.01
N ALA A 36 15.13 8.03 10.09
CA ALA A 36 15.72 6.72 9.92
C ALA A 36 15.17 5.73 10.96
N LEU A 37 14.67 4.59 10.49
CA LEU A 37 14.19 3.51 11.35
C LEU A 37 15.35 2.63 11.81
N PRO A 38 15.26 2.03 13.02
CA PRO A 38 16.11 0.91 13.39
C PRO A 38 16.06 -0.19 12.32
N LEU A 39 17.21 -0.74 11.96
CA LEU A 39 17.36 -1.65 10.83
C LEU A 39 16.34 -2.82 10.80
N PRO A 40 16.01 -3.49 11.93
CA PRO A 40 14.98 -4.54 11.94
C PRO A 40 13.56 -4.03 11.63
N ARG A 41 13.22 -2.81 12.06
CA ARG A 41 11.93 -2.17 11.76
C ARG A 41 11.88 -1.71 10.31
N PHE A 42 12.99 -1.19 9.78
CA PHE A 42 13.12 -0.88 8.37
C PHE A 42 12.93 -2.13 7.50
N GLY A 43 13.57 -3.24 7.87
CA GLY A 43 13.35 -4.52 7.18
C GLY A 43 11.91 -5.02 7.28
N ARG A 44 11.21 -4.81 8.40
CA ARG A 44 9.76 -5.09 8.49
C ARG A 44 8.95 -4.25 7.50
N ALA A 45 9.23 -2.95 7.38
CA ALA A 45 8.57 -2.06 6.43
C ALA A 45 8.79 -2.52 4.97
N LEU A 46 10.03 -2.81 4.59
CA LEU A 46 10.39 -3.29 3.25
C LEU A 46 9.85 -4.69 2.96
N PHE A 47 9.86 -5.57 3.96
CA PHE A 47 9.30 -6.90 3.82
C PHE A 47 7.82 -6.83 3.51
N HIS A 48 7.08 -5.97 4.21
CA HIS A 48 5.67 -5.74 3.92
C HIS A 48 5.46 -5.09 2.54
N LEU A 49 6.26 -4.08 2.18
CA LEU A 49 6.18 -3.41 0.88
C LEU A 49 6.32 -4.41 -0.29
N ASN A 50 7.20 -5.41 -0.18
CA ASN A 50 7.40 -6.39 -1.25
C ASN A 50 6.25 -7.37 -1.47
N GLN A 51 5.35 -7.57 -0.48
CA GLN A 51 4.31 -8.59 -0.55
C GLN A 51 3.28 -8.32 -1.66
N ARG A 52 3.21 -7.07 -2.12
CA ARG A 52 2.37 -6.64 -3.24
C ARG A 52 3.23 -5.78 -4.16
N ARG A 53 2.98 -5.83 -5.46
CA ARG A 53 3.80 -5.14 -6.47
C ARG A 53 3.07 -4.05 -7.26
N GLY A 54 1.81 -3.77 -6.87
CA GLY A 54 0.88 -2.96 -7.64
C GLY A 54 0.50 -3.56 -9.00
N PHE A 55 -0.46 -2.92 -9.67
CA PHE A 55 -0.79 -3.24 -11.05
C PHE A 55 0.29 -2.75 -12.01
N ARG A 56 0.54 -3.52 -13.07
CA ARG A 56 1.32 -3.09 -14.23
C ARG A 56 0.66 -3.74 -15.45
N SER A 57 0.09 -2.92 -16.32
CA SER A 57 -0.59 -3.41 -17.52
C SER A 57 0.38 -4.19 -18.41
N ASN A 58 -0.11 -5.30 -18.98
CA ASN A 58 0.57 -6.07 -20.00
C ASN A 58 -0.14 -5.81 -21.35
N CYS A 59 -0.05 -4.58 -21.89
CA CYS A 59 -0.84 -4.06 -23.03
C CYS A 59 -0.83 -4.87 -24.35
N LYS A 60 -0.19 -6.03 -24.43
CA LYS A 60 -0.29 -6.95 -25.58
C LYS A 60 -1.42 -7.99 -25.45
N ALA A 61 -1.98 -8.22 -24.26
CA ALA A 61 -3.03 -9.23 -24.03
C ALA A 61 -4.44 -8.65 -23.85
N ASP A 62 -4.57 -7.38 -23.43
CA ASP A 62 -5.84 -6.84 -22.90
C ASP A 62 -6.65 -5.99 -23.91
N ARG A 63 -6.45 -6.14 -25.21
CA ARG A 63 -7.20 -5.39 -26.24
C ARG A 63 -8.65 -5.89 -26.32
N GLY A 64 -9.48 -5.46 -25.39
CA GLY A 64 -10.92 -5.74 -25.34
C GLY A 64 -11.53 -5.78 -23.95
N ASP A 65 -10.74 -5.71 -22.88
CA ASP A 65 -11.25 -5.90 -21.52
C ASP A 65 -11.60 -4.58 -20.81
N ASN A 66 -12.88 -4.44 -20.44
CA ASN A 66 -13.39 -3.33 -19.65
C ASN A 66 -12.81 -3.30 -18.22
N GLU A 67 -12.26 -4.40 -17.69
CA GLU A 67 -11.58 -4.39 -16.38
C GLU A 67 -10.39 -3.43 -16.34
N SER A 68 -9.67 -3.28 -17.44
CA SER A 68 -8.53 -2.36 -17.52
C SER A 68 -8.95 -0.91 -17.26
N GLY A 69 -10.14 -0.52 -17.75
CA GLY A 69 -10.73 0.80 -17.49
C GLY A 69 -11.05 1.00 -16.00
N LYS A 70 -11.68 0.01 -15.37
CA LYS A 70 -12.04 0.09 -13.93
C LYS A 70 -10.83 0.18 -13.01
N ILE A 71 -9.75 -0.54 -13.32
CA ILE A 71 -8.48 -0.46 -12.58
C ILE A 71 -7.88 0.94 -12.76
N LYS A 72 -7.82 1.44 -13.99
CA LYS A 72 -7.30 2.78 -14.30
C LYS A 72 -8.05 3.88 -13.52
N ASP A 73 -9.38 3.80 -13.49
CA ASP A 73 -10.19 4.75 -12.74
C ASP A 73 -9.95 4.64 -11.22
N ALA A 74 -9.81 3.42 -10.69
CA ALA A 74 -9.50 3.21 -9.28
C ALA A 74 -8.08 3.67 -8.91
N THR A 75 -7.13 3.62 -9.84
CA THR A 75 -5.80 4.21 -9.67
C THR A 75 -5.86 5.73 -9.66
N LYS A 76 -6.64 6.35 -10.56
CA LYS A 76 -6.82 7.81 -10.55
C LYS A 76 -7.46 8.30 -9.24
N ARG A 77 -8.49 7.60 -8.75
CA ARG A 77 -9.10 7.91 -7.45
C ARG A 77 -8.10 7.78 -6.29
N LEU A 78 -7.19 6.80 -6.36
CA LEU A 78 -6.11 6.69 -5.38
C LEU A 78 -5.21 7.93 -5.38
N ASP A 79 -4.77 8.38 -6.56
CA ASP A 79 -3.94 9.57 -6.70
C ASP A 79 -4.64 10.82 -6.13
N GLU A 80 -5.92 11.00 -6.45
CA GLU A 80 -6.76 12.11 -5.97
C GLU A 80 -6.92 12.07 -4.45
N GLU A 81 -7.24 10.91 -3.88
CA GLU A 81 -7.37 10.75 -2.42
C GLU A 81 -6.04 10.96 -1.69
N MET A 82 -4.92 10.51 -2.27
CA MET A 82 -3.59 10.78 -1.74
C MET A 82 -3.29 12.28 -1.74
N ALA A 83 -3.61 12.99 -2.83
CA ALA A 83 -3.43 14.43 -2.93
C ALA A 83 -4.32 15.20 -1.92
N ILE A 84 -5.61 14.85 -1.82
CA ILE A 84 -6.56 15.46 -0.87
C ILE A 84 -6.08 15.30 0.58
N LYS A 85 -5.55 14.12 0.93
CA LYS A 85 -5.02 13.86 2.27
C LYS A 85 -3.59 14.35 2.46
N ASN A 86 -2.97 14.90 1.43
CA ASN A 86 -1.57 15.33 1.42
C ASN A 86 -0.60 14.19 1.81
N ALA A 87 -0.89 12.96 1.39
CA ALA A 87 -0.06 11.80 1.63
C ALA A 87 1.07 11.72 0.60
N ARG A 88 2.30 11.62 1.07
CA ARG A 88 3.54 11.57 0.27
C ARG A 88 3.73 10.23 -0.42
N THR A 89 3.25 9.14 0.19
CA THR A 89 3.39 7.77 -0.32
C THR A 89 2.13 6.94 -0.08
N TYR A 90 2.03 5.80 -0.76
CA TYR A 90 0.90 4.88 -0.61
C TYR A 90 0.83 4.26 0.80
N GLY A 91 1.97 3.92 1.39
CA GLY A 91 2.05 3.42 2.76
C GLY A 91 1.55 4.43 3.79
N GLU A 92 1.97 5.70 3.64
CA GLU A 92 1.50 6.80 4.50
C GLU A 92 -0.01 7.01 4.33
N PHE A 93 -0.51 7.04 3.10
CA PHE A 93 -1.95 7.13 2.84
C PHE A 93 -2.75 6.04 3.57
N LEU A 94 -2.28 4.79 3.49
CA LEU A 94 -2.94 3.67 4.18
C LEU A 94 -2.81 3.75 5.70
N HIS A 95 -1.70 4.26 6.22
CA HIS A 95 -1.56 4.55 7.65
C HIS A 95 -2.59 5.59 8.09
N MET A 96 -2.67 6.73 7.41
CA MET A 96 -3.65 7.79 7.69
C MET A 96 -5.10 7.27 7.59
N ARG A 97 -5.40 6.45 6.57
CA ARG A 97 -6.73 5.84 6.40
C ARG A 97 -7.12 4.96 7.58
N ARG A 98 -6.17 4.17 8.11
CA ARG A 98 -6.42 3.29 9.26
C ARG A 98 -6.46 4.04 10.58
N ALA A 99 -5.64 5.07 10.75
CA ALA A 99 -5.55 5.87 11.97
C ALA A 99 -6.86 6.64 12.28
N LYS A 100 -7.71 6.87 11.29
CA LYS A 100 -9.03 7.53 11.48
C LYS A 100 -10.09 6.63 12.12
N ALA A 101 -9.83 5.32 12.24
CA ALA A 101 -10.81 4.41 12.81
C ALA A 101 -11.00 4.66 14.33
N PRO A 102 -12.24 4.79 14.82
CA PRO A 102 -12.49 5.04 16.25
C PRO A 102 -12.11 3.85 17.13
N ASN A 103 -12.09 2.64 16.56
CA ASN A 103 -11.65 1.42 17.24
C ASN A 103 -11.17 0.36 16.23
N LEU A 104 -10.61 -0.74 16.75
CA LEU A 104 -10.03 -1.81 15.95
C LEU A 104 -11.03 -2.54 15.03
N LYS A 105 -12.31 -2.56 15.36
CA LYS A 105 -13.35 -3.25 14.56
C LYS A 105 -13.76 -2.44 13.34
N GLU A 106 -13.52 -1.13 13.38
CA GLU A 106 -13.90 -0.18 12.33
C GLU A 106 -12.71 0.25 11.46
N VAL A 107 -11.56 -0.43 11.58
CA VAL A 107 -10.37 -0.14 10.76
C VAL A 107 -10.69 -0.42 9.29
N PRO A 108 -10.62 0.60 8.41
CA PRO A 108 -10.88 0.40 6.99
C PRO A 108 -9.92 -0.63 6.40
N THR A 109 -10.44 -1.44 5.48
CA THR A 109 -9.60 -2.42 4.78
C THR A 109 -8.55 -1.70 3.91
N VAL A 110 -7.34 -2.24 3.94
CA VAL A 110 -6.20 -1.81 3.10
C VAL A 110 -6.10 -2.60 1.81
N ARG A 111 -6.93 -3.63 1.63
CA ARG A 111 -6.98 -4.42 0.41
C ARG A 111 -8.01 -3.81 -0.52
N THR A 112 -7.62 -3.63 -1.77
CA THR A 112 -8.55 -3.36 -2.86
C THR A 112 -9.61 -4.46 -2.89
N ARG A 113 -10.88 -4.04 -2.89
CA ARG A 113 -12.05 -4.91 -3.02
C ARG A 113 -12.96 -4.32 -4.09
N LEU A 114 -13.67 -5.20 -4.79
CA LEU A 114 -14.83 -4.81 -5.56
C LEU A 114 -15.92 -4.38 -4.59
N SER A 115 -16.32 -3.12 -4.70
CA SER A 115 -17.44 -2.50 -4.01
C SER A 115 -18.45 -2.04 -5.07
N VAL A 116 -19.72 -2.10 -4.69
CA VAL A 116 -20.79 -1.42 -5.43
C VAL A 116 -20.97 -0.09 -4.72
N ALA A 117 -20.71 0.99 -5.44
CA ALA A 117 -20.84 2.34 -4.93
C ALA A 117 -21.28 3.25 -6.07
N ARG A 118 -21.99 4.33 -5.73
CA ARG A 118 -22.25 5.42 -6.66
C ARG A 118 -20.95 6.19 -6.88
N ARG A 119 -20.40 6.10 -8.09
CA ARG A 119 -19.13 6.73 -8.47
C ARG A 119 -19.41 8.04 -9.21
N ASP A 120 -18.41 8.91 -9.28
CA ASP A 120 -18.56 10.27 -9.81
C ASP A 120 -19.23 10.27 -11.20
N HIS A 121 -20.25 11.13 -11.34
CA HIS A 121 -21.11 11.27 -12.53
C HIS A 121 -21.94 10.03 -12.93
N ALA A 122 -21.94 8.95 -12.16
CA ALA A 122 -22.80 7.79 -12.41
C ALA A 122 -24.22 8.01 -11.86
N GLU A 123 -25.21 7.88 -12.74
CA GLU A 123 -26.62 7.92 -12.34
C GLU A 123 -26.98 6.71 -11.46
N LYS A 124 -26.25 5.60 -11.58
CA LYS A 124 -26.46 4.33 -10.88
C LYS A 124 -25.21 3.89 -10.14
N GLU A 125 -25.40 3.00 -9.17
CA GLU A 125 -24.28 2.35 -8.50
C GLU A 125 -23.59 1.36 -9.43
N GLU A 126 -22.26 1.35 -9.40
CA GLU A 126 -21.47 0.50 -10.28
C GLU A 126 -20.39 -0.26 -9.51
N ALA A 127 -20.19 -1.50 -9.92
CA ALA A 127 -19.16 -2.37 -9.39
C ALA A 127 -17.76 -1.96 -9.88
N GLY A 128 -16.85 -1.75 -8.94
CA GLY A 128 -15.43 -1.51 -9.20
C GLY A 128 -14.64 -1.38 -7.90
N CYS A 129 -13.40 -0.93 -8.00
CA CYS A 129 -12.54 -0.77 -6.83
C CYS A 129 -12.63 0.66 -6.26
N ASP A 130 -12.59 0.81 -4.93
CA ASP A 130 -12.48 2.12 -4.28
C ASP A 130 -11.15 2.79 -4.65
N PHE A 131 -10.07 2.02 -4.62
CA PHE A 131 -8.73 2.42 -4.99
C PHE A 131 -7.92 1.21 -5.46
N TYR A 132 -6.96 1.42 -6.36
CA TYR A 132 -6.06 0.36 -6.84
C TYR A 132 -4.64 0.91 -7.06
N PRO A 133 -3.61 0.43 -6.32
CA PRO A 133 -2.25 0.92 -6.49
C PRO A 133 -1.58 0.36 -7.74
N ASP A 134 -1.08 1.25 -8.58
CA ASP A 134 -0.11 0.91 -9.64
C ASP A 134 1.28 0.63 -9.07
N ARG A 135 2.11 -0.07 -9.86
CA ARG A 135 3.52 -0.34 -9.50
C ARG A 135 4.30 0.93 -9.17
N ARG A 136 4.01 2.06 -9.81
CA ARG A 136 4.72 3.32 -9.52
C ARG A 136 4.59 3.73 -8.06
N HIS A 137 3.40 3.60 -7.47
CA HIS A 137 3.14 3.99 -6.08
C HIS A 137 4.06 3.24 -5.10
N LEU A 138 4.30 1.96 -5.35
CA LEU A 138 5.16 1.13 -4.50
C LEU A 138 6.65 1.39 -4.79
N SER A 139 7.00 1.64 -6.06
CA SER A 139 8.38 1.95 -6.45
C SER A 139 8.81 3.30 -5.89
N GLU A 140 8.02 4.34 -6.09
CA GLU A 140 8.27 5.70 -5.59
C GLU A 140 8.37 5.72 -4.06
N GLU A 141 7.54 4.93 -3.38
CA GLU A 141 7.63 4.77 -1.93
C GLU A 141 8.91 4.05 -1.50
N PHE A 142 9.30 2.99 -2.21
CA PHE A 142 10.58 2.33 -1.94
C PHE A 142 11.74 3.32 -2.08
N ASP A 143 11.77 4.06 -3.18
CA ASP A 143 12.84 5.03 -3.46
C ASP A 143 12.93 6.10 -2.37
N ARG A 144 11.78 6.60 -1.88
CA ARG A 144 11.74 7.58 -0.78
C ARG A 144 12.16 7.02 0.56
N LEU A 145 11.83 5.76 0.85
CA LEU A 145 12.23 5.10 2.09
C LEU A 145 13.71 4.69 2.09
N TRP A 146 14.30 4.53 0.90
CA TRP A 146 15.66 4.04 0.73
C TRP A 146 16.70 5.16 0.51
N ALA A 147 16.25 6.37 0.17
CA ALA A 147 17.08 7.56 -0.02
C ALA A 147 17.76 8.03 1.28
#